data_AF-A0A661LE44-F1
#
_entry.id   AF-A0A661LE44-F1
#
_cell.length_a   1.000
_cell.length_b   1.000
_cell.length_c   1.000
_cell.angle_alpha   90.00
_cell.angle_beta   90.00
_cell.angle_gamma   90.00
#
_symmetry.space_group_name_H-M   'P 1'
#
loop_
_entity.id
_entity.type
_entity.pdbx_description
1 polymer ?
#
loop_
_entity_poly.entity_id
_entity_poly.type
_entity_poly.pdbx_seq_one_letter_code
_entity_poly.pdbx_strand_id
1 'polypeptide(L)'
;VHCVGDGAPWICDQVDRVFGPQAGFLIDFYHLCDYLAAASKGCAPDHPSAWLEEQKQRMKENNGAWWKEDNAQNMLGLRTLRANNKWDQYWESFYKKAA
;
A
#
# COMPACT_ATOMS: atom_id res chain seq x y z
N VAL A 1 -4.92 11.56 -6.75
CA VAL A 1 -5.64 10.30 -6.45
C VAL A 1 -4.61 9.21 -6.21
N HIS A 2 -4.73 8.42 -5.15
CA HIS A 2 -3.87 7.26 -4.95
C HIS A 2 -4.68 5.99 -5.14
N CYS A 3 -4.22 5.15 -6.05
CA CYS A 3 -4.84 3.88 -6.38
C CYS A 3 -3.96 2.76 -5.84
N VAL A 4 -4.60 1.73 -5.28
CA VAL A 4 -3.93 0.55 -4.75
C VAL A 4 -4.57 -0.68 -5.36
N GLY A 5 -3.76 -1.62 -5.85
CA GLY A 5 -4.25 -2.86 -6.45
C GLY A 5 -3.14 -3.89 -6.65
N ASP A 6 -3.48 -4.95 -7.38
CA ASP A 6 -2.63 -6.13 -7.59
C ASP A 6 -1.47 -5.92 -8.59
N GLY A 7 -1.45 -4.77 -9.28
CA GLY A 7 -0.48 -4.47 -10.33
C GLY A 7 -0.84 -5.06 -11.69
N ALA A 8 -2.05 -5.60 -11.87
CA ALA A 8 -2.53 -6.05 -13.17
C ALA A 8 -2.56 -4.87 -14.16
N PRO A 9 -1.96 -5.00 -15.37
CA PRO A 9 -1.83 -3.89 -16.31
C PRO A 9 -3.16 -3.23 -16.66
N TRP A 10 -4.23 -4.01 -16.79
CA TRP A 10 -5.55 -3.49 -17.11
C TRP A 10 -6.11 -2.56 -16.01
N ILE A 11 -5.75 -2.76 -14.74
CA ILE A 11 -6.15 -1.87 -13.64
C ILE A 11 -5.34 -0.57 -13.72
N CYS A 12 -4.03 -0.67 -13.95
CA CYS A 12 -3.15 0.49 -14.16
C CYS A 12 -3.65 1.34 -15.34
N ASP A 13 -4.02 0.71 -16.45
CA ASP A 13 -4.54 1.37 -17.64
C ASP A 13 -5.87 2.09 -17.36
N GLN A 14 -6.77 1.50 -16.56
CA GLN A 14 -8.00 2.19 -16.14
C GLN A 14 -7.71 3.38 -15.24
N VAL A 15 -6.75 3.26 -14.32
CA VAL A 15 -6.35 4.35 -13.43
C VAL A 15 -5.78 5.51 -14.24
N ASP A 16 -4.88 5.23 -15.19
CA ASP A 16 -4.33 6.25 -16.09
C ASP A 16 -5.41 6.85 -16.99
N ARG A 17 -6.30 6.03 -17.55
CA ARG A 17 -7.39 6.52 -18.42
C ARG A 17 -8.36 7.45 -17.70
N VAL A 18 -8.70 7.16 -16.44
CA VAL A 18 -9.71 7.92 -15.68
C VAL A 18 -9.11 9.13 -14.97
N PHE A 19 -7.90 8.99 -14.42
CA PHE A 19 -7.31 10.00 -13.54
C PHE A 19 -6.02 10.62 -14.10
N GLY A 20 -5.39 9.98 -15.08
CA GLY A 20 -4.21 10.46 -15.79
C GLY A 20 -3.08 10.88 -14.84
N PRO A 21 -2.39 12.00 -15.13
CA PRO A 21 -1.25 12.47 -14.32
C PRO A 21 -1.58 12.79 -12.87
N GLN A 22 -2.85 12.87 -12.50
CA GLN A 22 -3.28 13.13 -11.12
C GLN A 22 -3.29 11.86 -10.26
N ALA A 23 -3.07 10.68 -10.86
CA ALA A 23 -3.02 9.42 -10.16
C ALA A 23 -1.60 8.90 -9.92
N GLY A 24 -1.39 8.33 -8.73
CA GLY A 24 -0.28 7.43 -8.45
C GLY A 24 -0.82 6.04 -8.13
N PHE A 25 -0.23 5.01 -8.73
CA PHE A 25 -0.61 3.61 -8.49
C PHE A 25 0.43 2.93 -7.57
N LEU A 26 -0.06 2.20 -6.57
CA LEU A 26 0.75 1.41 -5.65
C LEU A 26 0.29 -0.05 -5.68
N ILE A 27 1.25 -0.96 -5.57
CA ILE A 27 0.96 -2.39 -5.37
C ILE A 27 0.63 -2.63 -3.90
N ASP A 28 -0.43 -3.39 -3.63
CA ASP A 28 -0.72 -3.80 -2.26
C ASP A 28 0.31 -4.80 -1.71
N PHE A 29 0.40 -4.88 -0.38
CA PHE A 29 1.42 -5.67 0.28
C PHE A 29 1.30 -7.17 0.00
N TYR A 30 0.09 -7.67 -0.21
CA TYR A 30 -0.12 -9.10 -0.46
C TYR A 30 0.48 -9.47 -1.81
N HIS A 31 0.14 -8.74 -2.88
CA HIS A 31 0.70 -8.99 -4.20
C HIS A 31 2.19 -8.66 -4.25
N LEU A 32 2.67 -7.66 -3.52
CA LEU A 32 4.10 -7.40 -3.34
C LEU A 32 4.83 -8.64 -2.79
N CYS A 33 4.23 -9.38 -1.85
CA CYS A 33 4.83 -10.60 -1.31
C CYS A 33 5.00 -11.68 -2.38
N ASP A 34 4.07 -11.80 -3.33
CA ASP A 34 4.19 -12.75 -4.44
C ASP A 34 5.34 -12.37 -5.37
N TYR A 35 5.50 -11.07 -5.69
CA TYR A 35 6.67 -10.59 -6.45
C TYR A 35 7.98 -10.84 -5.71
N LEU A 36 8.03 -10.59 -4.39
CA LEU A 36 9.20 -10.90 -3.56
C LEU A 36 9.49 -12.41 -3.54
N ALA A 37 8.46 -13.26 -3.51
CA ALA A 37 8.63 -14.71 -3.54
C ALA A 37 9.16 -15.21 -4.89
N ALA A 38 8.76 -14.58 -5.99
CA ALA A 38 9.33 -14.86 -7.31
C ALA A 38 10.79 -14.39 -7.38
N ALA A 39 11.08 -13.18 -6.89
CA ALA A 39 12.42 -12.59 -6.91
C ALA A 39 13.41 -13.34 -6.01
N SER A 40 12.97 -13.89 -4.88
CA SER A 40 13.85 -14.55 -3.91
C SER A 40 14.65 -15.70 -4.50
N LYS A 41 14.09 -16.41 -5.50
CA LYS A 41 14.77 -17.50 -6.23
C LYS A 41 16.01 -17.02 -6.98
N GLY A 42 16.04 -15.77 -7.43
CA GLY A 42 17.19 -15.16 -8.10
C GLY A 42 18.08 -14.36 -7.14
N CYS A 43 17.50 -13.69 -6.15
CA CYS A 43 18.23 -12.85 -5.21
C CYS A 43 18.98 -13.63 -4.12
N ALA A 44 18.44 -14.77 -3.69
CA ALA A 44 19.02 -15.63 -2.67
C ALA A 44 18.74 -17.11 -2.99
N PRO A 45 19.33 -17.66 -4.06
CA PRO A 45 19.02 -19.01 -4.55
C PRO A 45 19.24 -20.11 -3.49
N ASP A 46 20.22 -19.94 -2.60
CA ASP A 46 20.53 -20.91 -1.54
C ASP A 46 19.54 -20.83 -0.36
N HIS A 47 18.96 -19.65 -0.12
CA HIS A 47 18.08 -19.37 1.02
C HIS A 47 16.88 -18.46 0.66
N PRO A 48 16.05 -18.84 -0.32
CA PRO A 48 15.03 -17.95 -0.89
C PRO A 48 13.93 -17.61 0.12
N SER A 49 13.54 -18.56 0.96
CA SER A 49 12.53 -18.33 2.00
C SER A 49 13.02 -17.38 3.09
N ALA A 50 14.28 -17.51 3.53
CA ALA A 50 14.85 -16.64 4.55
C ALA A 50 14.96 -15.20 4.04
N TRP A 51 15.42 -15.03 2.80
CA TRP A 51 15.46 -13.72 2.16
C TRP A 51 14.06 -13.10 1.99
N LEU A 52 13.07 -13.91 1.58
CA LEU A 52 11.68 -13.45 1.45
C LEU A 52 11.13 -12.93 2.77
N GLU A 53 11.27 -13.71 3.84
CA GLU A 53 10.77 -13.31 5.16
C GLU A 53 11.52 -12.09 5.69
N GLU A 54 12.83 -11.98 5.46
CA GLU A 54 13.58 -10.77 5.77
C GLU A 54 13.07 -9.55 5.00
N GLN A 55 12.80 -9.66 3.70
CA GLN A 55 12.27 -8.54 2.93
C GLN A 55 10.84 -8.17 3.35
N LYS A 56 9.98 -9.14 3.62
CA LYS A 56 8.64 -8.89 4.18
C LYS A 56 8.75 -8.15 5.51
N GLN A 57 9.67 -8.55 6.36
CA GLN A 57 9.88 -7.93 7.66
C GLN A 57 10.41 -6.51 7.51
N ARG A 58 11.41 -6.27 6.66
CA ARG A 58 11.93 -4.92 6.35
C ARG A 58 10.82 -4.00 5.82
N MET A 59 9.94 -4.48 4.95
CA MET A 59 8.82 -3.69 4.42
C MET A 59 7.78 -3.35 5.50
N LYS A 60 7.60 -4.21 6.51
CA LYS A 60 6.74 -3.97 7.68
C LYS A 60 7.40 -3.06 8.73
N GLU A 61 8.70 -3.22 8.95
CA GLU A 61 9.47 -2.55 10.02
C GLU A 61 9.97 -1.16 9.65
N ASN A 62 10.12 -0.85 8.36
CA ASN A 62 10.58 0.46 7.95
C ASN A 62 9.61 1.52 8.50
N ASN A 63 10.06 2.31 9.50
CA ASN A 63 9.32 3.16 10.45
C ASN A 63 8.49 4.30 9.81
N GLY A 64 7.55 3.94 8.94
CA GLY A 64 6.46 4.74 8.38
C GLY A 64 5.27 3.86 7.98
N ALA A 65 5.31 2.58 8.35
CA ALA A 65 4.56 1.47 7.79
C ALA A 65 3.72 0.82 8.90
N TRP A 66 2.60 1.45 9.27
CA TRP A 66 1.71 1.03 10.36
C TRP A 66 0.81 -0.16 9.96
N TRP A 67 1.39 -1.26 9.47
CA TRP A 67 0.66 -2.34 8.80
C TRP A 67 0.55 -3.61 9.65
N LYS A 68 -0.26 -3.56 10.71
CA LYS A 68 -0.97 -4.79 11.10
C LYS A 68 -2.05 -5.04 10.05
N GLU A 69 -2.26 -6.27 9.62
CA GLU A 69 -3.29 -6.65 8.61
C GLU A 69 -4.65 -6.07 8.97
N ASP A 70 -5.03 -6.18 10.24
CA ASP A 70 -6.26 -5.62 10.81
C ASP A 70 -6.37 -4.09 10.73
N ASN A 71 -5.25 -3.38 10.59
CA ASN A 71 -5.17 -1.91 10.55
C ASN A 71 -4.80 -1.36 9.18
N ALA A 72 -4.43 -2.21 8.22
CA ALA A 72 -3.94 -1.79 6.90
C ALA A 72 -5.01 -0.99 6.13
N GLN A 73 -6.27 -1.43 6.20
CA GLN A 73 -7.40 -0.73 5.58
C GLN A 73 -7.60 0.67 6.15
N ASN A 74 -7.49 0.82 7.47
CA ASN A 74 -7.63 2.11 8.16
C ASN A 74 -6.48 3.06 7.78
N MET A 75 -5.25 2.53 7.69
CA MET A 75 -4.09 3.32 7.29
C MET A 75 -4.15 3.75 5.81
N LEU A 76 -4.68 2.90 4.93
CA LEU A 76 -4.99 3.24 3.53
C LEU A 76 -6.01 4.38 3.43
N GLY A 77 -7.07 4.31 4.25
CA GLY A 77 -8.07 5.37 4.36
C GLY A 77 -7.46 6.70 4.81
N LEU A 78 -6.67 6.69 5.89
CA LEU A 78 -6.00 7.89 6.42
C LEU A 78 -5.00 8.49 5.43
N ARG A 79 -4.24 7.65 4.71
CA ARG A 79 -3.30 8.12 3.68
C ARG A 79 -4.02 8.73 2.47
N THR A 80 -5.12 8.12 2.05
CA THR A 80 -5.99 8.66 0.98
C THR A 80 -6.58 10.01 1.39
N LEU A 81 -7.05 10.14 2.63
CA LEU A 81 -7.58 11.40 3.17
C LEU A 81 -6.52 12.50 3.22
N ARG A 82 -5.32 12.17 3.72
CA ARG A 82 -4.19 13.11 3.80
C ARG A 82 -3.77 13.59 2.43
N ALA A 83 -3.58 12.68 1.49
CA ALA A 83 -3.14 13.01 0.13
C ALA A 83 -4.20 13.79 -0.68
N ASN A 84 -5.49 13.62 -0.36
CA ASN A 84 -6.57 14.38 -0.97
C ASN A 84 -6.86 15.72 -0.26
N ASN A 85 -6.00 16.18 0.65
CA ASN A 85 -6.20 17.39 1.47
C ASN A 85 -7.54 17.41 2.25
N LYS A 86 -8.10 16.23 2.55
CA LYS A 86 -9.35 16.08 3.34
C LYS A 86 -9.08 15.72 4.79
N TRP A 87 -7.84 15.85 5.22
CA TRP A 87 -7.39 15.52 6.58
C TRP A 87 -8.20 16.29 7.62
N ASP A 88 -8.28 17.61 7.47
CA ASP A 88 -8.95 18.48 8.45
C ASP A 88 -10.47 18.25 8.46
N GLN A 89 -11.10 18.07 7.29
CA GLN A 89 -12.53 17.73 7.18
C GLN A 89 -12.90 16.40 7.88
N TYR A 90 -12.04 15.39 7.73
CA TYR A 90 -12.25 14.11 8.41
C TYR A 90 -12.22 14.28 9.93
N TRP A 91 -11.21 14.95 10.47
CA TRP A 91 -11.10 15.18 11.91
C TRP A 91 -12.20 16.09 12.46
N GLU A 92 -12.61 17.14 11.74
CA GLU A 92 -13.75 17.96 12.12
C GLU A 92 -15.07 17.16 12.22
N SER A 93 -15.31 16.25 11.27
CA SER A 93 -16.48 15.36 11.30
C SER A 93 -16.44 14.38 12.48
N PHE A 94 -15.25 14.02 12.94
CA PHE A 94 -15.03 13.14 14.07
C PHE A 94 -15.30 13.87 15.39
N TYR A 95 -14.79 15.09 15.54
CA TYR A 95 -15.05 15.93 16.72
C TYR A 95 -16.52 16.32 16.86
N LYS A 96 -17.23 16.59 15.76
CA LYS A 96 -18.68 16.86 15.79
C LYS A 96 -19.54 15.66 16.19
N LYS A 97 -19.04 14.43 16.06
CA LYS A 97 -19.74 13.20 16.48
C LYS A 97 -19.44 12.79 17.92
N ALA A 98 -18.38 13.34 18.52
CA ALA A 98 -17.94 13.04 19.87
C ALA A 98 -18.43 14.08 20.91
N ALA A 99 -19.14 15.12 20.47
CA ALA A 99 -19.85 16.11 21.29
C ALA A 99 -21.35 15.81 21.29
#